data_AF-N0E027-F1
#
_entry.id   AF-N0E027-F1
#
_cell.length_a   1.000
_cell.length_b   1.000
_cell.length_c   1.000
_cell.angle_alpha   90.00
_cell.angle_beta   90.00
_cell.angle_gamma   90.00
#
_symmetry.space_group_name_H-M   'P 1'
#
loop_
_entity.id
_entity.type
_entity.pdbx_description
1 polymer ?
#
loop_
_entity_poly.entity_id
_entity_poly.type
_entity_poly.pdbx_seq_one_letter_code
_entity_poly.pdbx_strand_id
1 'polypeptide(L)'
;MTIRIAIVGDLNPSYPSHRELEAARGLLGPDVETTWVPTDSPAMADLAAYDGLWIAPGSPYADDDAVLRAIRYARESGMPLLGTCGGLQYAVVEFVRDVLGSAGTHAEVDGVQESNAVAPLACSLVGQQRTVTPVPGTRFAALLGGAPFEGMHYSSYGPTAATVADLQAHGWVVEATAPDAPAEVLSYEPHPFFVLTLFQPQIGAIEWGRVHPILHAFVDLARRVAPARAAALARQHLAAEEARPRPYVHQMRGPRHRGWRPLVALVLLLVLTMVFMGVVTVPFGLAGVLPDDFETLDLSVPTQLWMNLTLAALIPAAMLATRVAYGRPWGRLFSVTGRLRWGWLLQCMSLVAPLWVVYLAASWVVFGQEVLPRPEAWIGLLVVTLLTTPLQAAGEEVAFRGLVVQAVGAWIRSPVVALAVSTAVSAATFVAAHGSMDVWIWIDIGSLAVAACWLAWRTGGIEAGIALHVVNNLAVTFAGILLGGLEESYVDTETTGSPVSAAMSVVVMTIATALILWLARRRGIAPAGRTTPSVG
;
A
#
# COMPACT_ATOMS: atom_id res chain seq x y z
N MET A 1 -7.99 4.89 29.20
CA MET A 1 -7.90 3.96 28.07
C MET A 1 -8.00 2.58 28.67
N THR A 2 -8.96 1.77 28.23
CA THR A 2 -9.11 0.40 28.74
C THR A 2 -8.04 -0.48 28.10
N ILE A 3 -7.35 -1.29 28.91
CA ILE A 3 -6.36 -2.27 28.47
C ILE A 3 -7.02 -3.62 28.36
N ARG A 4 -6.94 -4.25 27.20
CA ARG A 4 -7.56 -5.55 26.95
C ARG A 4 -6.51 -6.65 27.02
N ILE A 5 -6.67 -7.57 27.96
CA ILE A 5 -5.80 -8.73 28.12
C ILE A 5 -6.58 -9.98 27.73
N ALA A 6 -6.04 -10.75 26.77
CA ALA A 6 -6.56 -12.07 26.48
C ALA A 6 -5.93 -13.08 27.43
N ILE A 7 -6.76 -13.87 28.09
CA ILE A 7 -6.37 -15.03 28.89
C ILE A 7 -6.58 -16.25 28.01
N VAL A 8 -5.50 -16.73 27.41
CA VAL A 8 -5.53 -17.87 26.48
C VAL A 8 -5.45 -19.15 27.29
N GLY A 9 -6.48 -19.98 27.19
CA GLY A 9 -6.58 -21.25 27.89
C GLY A 9 -8.03 -21.70 28.05
N ASP A 10 -8.22 -22.96 28.46
CA ASP A 10 -9.52 -23.60 28.50
C ASP A 10 -10.07 -23.57 29.93
N LEU A 11 -10.90 -22.58 30.23
CA LEU A 11 -11.40 -22.32 31.58
C LEU A 11 -12.10 -23.56 32.18
N ASN A 12 -11.48 -24.12 33.23
CA ASN A 12 -12.06 -25.20 34.04
C ASN A 12 -12.20 -24.78 35.51
N PRO A 13 -13.42 -24.45 35.98
CA PRO A 13 -13.66 -24.02 37.37
C PRO A 13 -13.32 -25.07 38.44
N SER A 14 -13.15 -26.34 38.07
CA SER A 14 -12.71 -27.38 39.01
C SER A 14 -11.25 -27.20 39.44
N TYR A 15 -10.43 -26.56 38.61
CA TYR A 15 -9.02 -26.30 38.90
C TYR A 15 -8.87 -25.13 39.89
N PRO A 16 -8.20 -25.33 41.05
CA PRO A 16 -7.93 -24.25 42.00
C PRO A 16 -7.27 -23.04 41.33
N SER A 17 -6.30 -23.30 40.46
CA SER A 17 -5.59 -22.32 39.64
C SER A 17 -6.49 -21.39 38.83
N HIS A 18 -7.58 -21.91 38.26
CA HIS A 18 -8.47 -21.13 37.41
C HIS A 18 -9.44 -20.31 38.24
N ARG A 19 -9.87 -20.81 39.41
CA ARG A 19 -10.66 -20.02 40.36
C ARG A 19 -9.87 -18.84 40.92
N GLU A 20 -8.61 -19.07 41.27
CA GLU A 20 -7.68 -18.01 41.68
C GLU A 20 -7.44 -17.00 40.56
N LEU A 21 -7.28 -17.47 39.32
CA LEU A 21 -7.16 -16.59 38.15
C LEU A 21 -8.42 -15.74 37.95
N GLU A 22 -9.62 -16.33 38.07
CA GLU A 22 -10.88 -15.59 37.99
C GLU A 22 -10.96 -14.48 39.04
N ALA A 23 -10.54 -14.75 40.27
CA ALA A 23 -10.46 -13.72 41.32
C ALA A 23 -9.39 -12.67 41.00
N ALA A 24 -8.22 -13.08 40.50
CA ALA A 24 -7.11 -12.20 40.15
C ALA A 24 -7.49 -11.15 39.10
N ARG A 25 -8.39 -11.46 38.17
CA ARG A 25 -8.89 -10.53 37.14
C ARG A 25 -9.42 -9.22 37.75
N GLY A 26 -10.14 -9.30 38.87
CA GLY A 26 -10.67 -8.15 39.58
C GLY A 26 -9.62 -7.31 40.32
N LEU A 27 -8.40 -7.83 40.47
CA LEU A 27 -7.31 -7.19 41.21
C LEU A 27 -6.29 -6.50 40.29
N LEU A 28 -6.41 -6.61 38.97
CA LEU A 28 -5.43 -6.04 38.01
C LEU A 28 -5.56 -4.52 37.83
N GLY A 29 -6.71 -3.96 38.16
CA GLY A 29 -7.02 -2.53 38.06
C GLY A 29 -8.33 -2.24 37.33
N PRO A 30 -8.96 -1.09 37.58
CA PRO A 30 -10.29 -0.75 37.06
C PRO A 30 -10.31 -0.45 35.56
N ASP A 31 -9.16 -0.20 34.95
CA ASP A 31 -8.97 0.06 33.52
C ASP A 31 -8.55 -1.20 32.74
N VAL A 32 -8.52 -2.37 33.39
CA VAL A 32 -8.11 -3.63 32.77
C VAL A 32 -9.32 -4.49 32.49
N GLU A 33 -9.56 -4.77 31.21
CA GLU A 33 -10.54 -5.73 30.75
C GLU A 33 -9.83 -7.04 30.41
N THR A 34 -10.27 -8.13 31.03
CA THR A 34 -9.71 -9.47 30.77
C THR A 34 -10.77 -10.33 30.12
N THR A 35 -10.38 -11.06 29.08
CA THR A 35 -11.28 -11.97 28.33
C THR A 35 -10.63 -13.34 28.23
N TRP A 36 -11.34 -14.40 28.66
CA TRP A 36 -10.92 -15.77 28.36
C TRP A 36 -11.10 -16.04 26.87
N VAL A 37 -10.06 -16.59 26.25
CA VAL A 37 -10.05 -17.01 24.85
C VAL A 37 -9.79 -18.52 24.85
N PRO A 38 -10.85 -19.36 24.71
CA PRO A 38 -10.70 -20.80 24.62
C PRO A 38 -9.85 -21.16 23.40
N THR A 39 -9.00 -22.18 23.55
CA THR A 39 -7.94 -22.47 22.58
C THR A 39 -8.47 -23.05 21.27
N ASP A 40 -9.64 -23.70 21.32
CA ASP A 40 -10.37 -24.25 20.17
C ASP A 40 -11.37 -23.25 19.54
N SER A 41 -11.41 -22.00 20.03
CA SER A 41 -12.39 -21.01 19.58
C SER A 41 -11.92 -20.20 18.37
N PRO A 42 -12.85 -19.71 17.51
CA PRO A 42 -12.51 -18.79 16.42
C PRO A 42 -11.85 -17.48 16.88
N ALA A 43 -12.00 -17.10 18.16
CA ALA A 43 -11.42 -15.88 18.71
C ALA A 43 -9.87 -15.92 18.74
N MET A 44 -9.26 -17.11 18.66
CA MET A 44 -7.82 -17.27 18.51
C MET A 44 -7.27 -16.67 17.20
N ALA A 45 -8.12 -16.40 16.21
CA ALA A 45 -7.70 -15.81 14.94
C ALA A 45 -7.44 -14.28 15.00
N ASP A 46 -7.95 -13.57 16.02
CA ASP A 46 -7.84 -12.10 16.12
C ASP A 46 -7.22 -11.64 17.45
N LEU A 47 -6.05 -12.18 17.77
CA LEU A 47 -5.29 -11.78 18.97
C LEU A 47 -4.74 -10.35 18.88
N ALA A 48 -4.70 -9.75 17.68
CA ALA A 48 -4.29 -8.36 17.47
C ALA A 48 -5.24 -7.34 18.12
N ALA A 49 -6.45 -7.77 18.48
CA ALA A 49 -7.40 -6.97 19.22
C ALA A 49 -7.01 -6.76 20.70
N TYR A 50 -6.01 -7.47 21.23
CA TYR A 50 -5.59 -7.35 22.63
C TYR A 50 -4.27 -6.58 22.78
N ASP A 51 -4.04 -6.07 23.99
CA ASP A 51 -2.86 -5.29 24.38
C ASP A 51 -1.81 -6.15 25.09
N GLY A 52 -2.18 -7.36 25.51
CA GLY A 52 -1.30 -8.36 26.12
C GLY A 52 -1.95 -9.75 26.16
N LEU A 53 -1.12 -10.78 26.20
CA LEU A 53 -1.56 -12.18 26.32
C LEU A 53 -1.12 -12.76 27.66
N TRP A 54 -2.04 -13.41 28.36
CA TRP A 54 -1.75 -14.27 29.50
C TRP A 54 -2.06 -15.71 29.11
N ILE A 55 -1.04 -16.54 28.95
CA ILE A 55 -1.21 -17.97 28.72
C ILE A 55 -1.43 -18.64 30.09
N ALA A 56 -2.67 -19.07 30.32
CA ALA A 56 -3.14 -19.61 31.58
C ALA A 56 -2.49 -20.97 31.92
N PRO A 57 -2.52 -21.40 33.20
CA PRO A 57 -2.24 -22.80 33.53
C PRO A 57 -3.31 -23.75 32.96
N GLY A 58 -3.09 -25.06 33.06
CA GLY A 58 -4.09 -26.07 32.71
C GLY A 58 -3.84 -26.85 31.42
N SER A 59 -2.57 -27.07 31.06
CA SER A 59 -2.19 -27.99 29.98
C SER A 59 -2.62 -29.44 30.28
N PRO A 60 -2.75 -30.29 29.25
CA PRO A 60 -2.72 -29.95 27.82
C PRO A 60 -3.96 -29.12 27.42
N TYR A 61 -3.83 -28.31 26.37
CA TYR A 61 -4.92 -27.47 25.88
C TYR A 61 -5.81 -28.22 24.89
N ALA A 62 -7.02 -27.71 24.66
CA ALA A 62 -7.93 -28.28 23.66
C ALA A 62 -7.36 -28.17 22.24
N ASP A 63 -6.65 -27.08 21.93
CA ASP A 63 -5.84 -26.90 20.71
C ASP A 63 -4.45 -26.36 21.05
N ASP A 64 -3.50 -27.27 21.20
CA ASP A 64 -2.09 -26.98 21.46
C ASP A 64 -1.43 -26.12 20.38
N ASP A 65 -1.74 -26.38 19.11
CA ASP A 65 -1.16 -25.64 17.98
C ASP A 65 -1.66 -24.18 17.98
N ALA A 66 -2.89 -23.92 18.41
CA ALA A 66 -3.39 -22.57 18.57
C ALA A 66 -2.63 -21.80 19.65
N VAL A 67 -2.31 -22.44 20.78
CA VAL A 67 -1.50 -21.83 21.84
C VAL A 67 -0.08 -21.54 21.35
N LEU A 68 0.57 -22.48 20.66
CA LEU A 68 1.90 -22.26 20.07
C LEU A 68 1.89 -21.09 19.06
N ARG A 69 0.87 -20.99 18.20
CA ARG A 69 0.69 -19.85 17.29
C ARG A 69 0.50 -18.52 18.04
N ALA A 70 -0.27 -18.51 19.13
CA ALA A 70 -0.50 -17.31 19.94
C ALA A 70 0.79 -16.82 20.61
N ILE A 71 1.58 -17.74 21.16
CA ILE A 71 2.87 -17.45 21.78
C ILE A 71 3.85 -16.88 20.74
N ARG A 72 3.96 -17.54 19.58
CA ARG A 72 4.77 -17.05 18.45
C ARG A 72 4.36 -15.64 18.05
N TYR A 73 3.05 -15.41 17.88
CA TYR A 73 2.53 -14.09 17.51
C TYR A 73 2.92 -13.02 18.53
N ALA A 74 2.89 -13.32 19.82
CA ALA A 74 3.35 -12.37 20.83
C ALA A 74 4.86 -12.09 20.70
N ARG A 75 5.68 -13.14 20.61
CA ARG A 75 7.15 -13.05 20.45
C ARG A 75 7.56 -12.21 19.24
N GLU A 76 6.93 -12.43 18.10
CA GLU A 76 7.28 -11.74 16.85
C GLU A 76 6.70 -10.33 16.76
N SER A 77 5.55 -10.06 17.38
CA SER A 77 4.89 -8.75 17.29
C SER A 77 5.32 -7.77 18.39
N GLY A 78 6.07 -8.21 19.41
CA GLY A 78 6.38 -7.38 20.57
C GLY A 78 5.19 -7.24 21.54
N MET A 79 4.21 -8.14 21.49
CA MET A 79 3.05 -8.10 22.40
C MET A 79 3.47 -8.61 23.77
N PRO A 80 3.23 -7.86 24.86
CA PRO A 80 3.47 -8.36 26.20
C PRO A 80 2.83 -9.74 26.40
N LEU A 81 3.62 -10.68 26.90
CA LEU A 81 3.18 -12.04 27.19
C LEU A 81 3.59 -12.42 28.61
N LEU A 82 2.63 -12.96 29.35
CA LEU A 82 2.84 -13.68 30.60
C LEU A 82 2.42 -15.13 30.43
N GLY A 83 3.32 -16.09 30.60
CA GLY A 83 3.00 -17.51 30.59
C GLY A 83 3.16 -18.11 31.97
N THR A 84 2.12 -18.74 32.51
CA THR A 84 2.15 -19.30 33.87
C THR A 84 1.96 -20.81 33.86
N CYS A 85 2.80 -21.57 34.55
CA CYS A 85 2.77 -23.04 34.60
C CYS A 85 2.80 -23.65 33.18
N GLY A 86 1.69 -24.18 32.67
CA GLY A 86 1.57 -24.68 31.30
C GLY A 86 1.93 -23.62 30.25
N GLY A 87 1.63 -22.34 30.51
CA GLY A 87 2.06 -21.25 29.64
C GLY A 87 3.58 -21.10 29.51
N LEU A 88 4.33 -21.37 30.59
CA LEU A 88 5.81 -21.43 30.53
C LEU A 88 6.24 -22.62 29.65
N GLN A 89 5.69 -23.79 29.91
CA GLN A 89 6.05 -25.03 29.24
C GLN A 89 5.83 -24.93 27.72
N TYR A 90 4.68 -24.43 27.29
CA TYR A 90 4.35 -24.27 25.87
C TYR A 90 5.18 -23.17 25.21
N ALA A 91 5.57 -22.12 25.93
CA ALA A 91 6.45 -21.11 25.36
C ALA A 91 7.88 -21.61 25.16
N VAL A 92 8.36 -22.49 26.03
CA VAL A 92 9.61 -23.22 25.81
C VAL A 92 9.50 -24.11 24.56
N VAL A 93 8.40 -24.87 24.44
CA VAL A 93 8.14 -25.72 23.26
C VAL A 93 8.10 -24.89 21.97
N GLU A 94 7.39 -23.77 21.97
CA GLU A 94 7.30 -22.85 20.82
C GLU A 94 8.68 -22.39 20.38
N PHE A 95 9.51 -21.92 21.32
CA PHE A 95 10.83 -21.39 21.00
C PHE A 95 11.79 -22.48 20.48
N VAL A 96 11.77 -23.66 21.09
CA VAL A 96 12.58 -24.80 20.65
C VAL A 96 12.18 -25.25 19.24
N ARG A 97 10.88 -25.25 18.93
CA ARG A 97 10.37 -25.61 17.60
C ARG A 97 10.70 -24.56 16.54
N ASP A 98 10.35 -23.30 16.80
CA ASP A 98 10.39 -22.25 15.78
C ASP A 98 11.79 -21.64 15.62
N VAL A 99 12.51 -21.41 16.73
CA VAL A 99 13.79 -20.70 16.72
C VAL A 99 14.97 -21.66 16.68
N LEU A 100 14.93 -22.73 17.48
CA LEU A 100 16.03 -23.72 17.52
C LEU A 100 15.89 -24.81 16.45
N GLY A 101 14.76 -24.88 15.75
CA GLY A 101 14.51 -25.84 14.67
C GLY A 101 14.50 -27.31 15.10
N SER A 102 14.27 -27.57 16.39
CA SER A 102 14.25 -28.91 16.98
C SER A 102 12.80 -29.39 17.19
N ALA A 103 12.58 -30.68 17.44
CA ALA A 103 11.21 -31.21 17.60
C ALA A 103 10.43 -30.57 18.76
N GLY A 104 11.13 -30.14 19.81
CA GLY A 104 10.55 -29.42 20.95
C GLY A 104 9.32 -30.11 21.51
N THR A 105 9.47 -31.32 22.05
CA THR A 105 8.33 -32.14 22.51
C THR A 105 8.01 -31.91 23.98
N HIS A 106 6.75 -32.14 24.34
CA HIS A 106 6.21 -32.01 25.69
C HIS A 106 5.82 -33.38 26.24
N ALA A 107 6.46 -33.85 27.31
CA ALA A 107 6.28 -35.23 27.79
C ALA A 107 4.84 -35.61 28.19
N GLU A 108 4.03 -34.63 28.61
CA GLU A 108 2.59 -34.84 28.93
C GLU A 108 1.77 -35.26 27.70
N VAL A 109 2.15 -34.81 26.51
CA VAL A 109 1.40 -35.02 25.26
C VAL A 109 2.10 -36.05 24.37
N ASP A 110 3.42 -35.94 24.24
CA ASP A 110 4.26 -36.73 23.33
C ASP A 110 4.83 -38.01 24.00
N GLY A 111 4.54 -38.21 25.28
CA GLY A 111 5.15 -39.26 26.10
C GLY A 111 6.58 -38.93 26.52
N VAL A 112 7.07 -39.65 27.54
CA VAL A 112 8.40 -39.42 28.13
C VAL A 112 9.51 -39.92 27.20
N GLN A 113 10.38 -39.01 26.79
CA GLN A 113 11.53 -39.22 25.90
C GLN A 113 12.72 -38.40 26.41
N GLU A 114 13.94 -38.89 26.22
CA GLU A 114 15.16 -38.18 26.63
C GLU A 114 15.31 -36.81 25.93
N SER A 115 14.75 -36.68 24.72
CA SER A 115 14.78 -35.48 23.89
C SER A 115 13.67 -34.46 24.19
N ASN A 116 12.80 -34.69 25.18
CA ASN A 116 11.74 -33.75 25.49
C ASN A 116 12.31 -32.39 25.94
N ALA A 117 11.74 -31.30 25.40
CA ALA A 117 12.04 -29.95 25.87
C ALA A 117 11.43 -29.70 27.26
N VAL A 118 10.26 -30.29 27.51
CA VAL A 118 9.56 -30.28 28.78
C VAL A 118 9.34 -31.71 29.25
N ALA A 119 9.89 -32.04 30.42
CA ALA A 119 9.93 -33.40 30.98
C ALA A 119 9.20 -33.47 32.33
N PRO A 120 8.86 -34.68 32.83
CA PRO A 120 8.32 -34.83 34.18
C PRO A 120 9.31 -34.31 35.23
N LEU A 121 8.79 -33.59 36.22
CA LEU A 121 9.58 -33.17 37.38
C LEU A 121 9.88 -34.36 38.28
N ALA A 122 11.05 -34.38 38.92
CA ALA A 122 11.46 -35.46 39.82
C ALA A 122 10.46 -35.69 40.97
N CYS A 123 9.84 -34.61 41.46
CA CYS A 123 8.71 -34.63 42.38
C CYS A 123 7.57 -33.78 41.79
N SER A 124 6.34 -34.29 41.84
CA SER A 124 5.17 -33.50 41.45
C SER A 124 5.03 -32.29 42.38
N LEU A 125 4.85 -31.11 41.79
CA LEU A 125 4.67 -29.86 42.53
C LEU A 125 3.20 -29.51 42.69
N VAL A 126 2.27 -30.46 42.48
CA VAL A 126 0.83 -30.20 42.57
C VAL A 126 0.43 -29.79 43.98
N GLY A 127 -0.01 -28.54 44.13
CA GLY A 127 -0.43 -27.96 45.41
C GLY A 127 0.72 -27.69 46.37
N GLN A 128 1.97 -27.67 45.89
CA GLN A 128 3.15 -27.42 46.72
C GLN A 128 3.48 -25.93 46.80
N GLN A 129 3.98 -25.53 47.95
CA GLN A 129 4.52 -24.20 48.20
C GLN A 129 6.05 -24.30 48.28
N ARG A 130 6.76 -23.39 47.62
CA ARG A 130 8.21 -23.44 47.51
C ARG A 130 8.84 -22.06 47.58
N THR A 131 10.02 -22.00 48.21
CA THR A 131 10.84 -20.80 48.19
C THR A 131 11.41 -20.55 46.79
N VAL A 132 10.98 -19.45 46.19
CA VAL A 132 11.48 -18.89 44.93
C VAL A 132 12.47 -17.79 45.25
N THR A 133 13.67 -17.88 44.67
CA THR A 133 14.75 -16.93 44.89
C THR A 133 15.03 -16.15 43.61
N PRO A 134 14.77 -14.82 43.57
CA PRO A 134 15.15 -13.98 42.44
C PRO A 134 16.67 -13.99 42.22
N VAL A 135 17.11 -14.03 40.96
CA VAL A 135 18.54 -13.97 40.61
C VAL A 135 19.01 -12.51 40.71
N PRO A 136 20.06 -12.19 41.49
CA PRO A 136 20.53 -10.81 41.62
C PRO A 136 20.88 -10.16 40.27
N GLY A 137 20.48 -8.89 40.11
CA GLY A 137 20.76 -8.11 38.91
C GLY A 137 19.77 -8.29 37.75
N THR A 138 18.77 -9.16 37.89
CA THR A 138 17.75 -9.37 36.86
C THR A 138 16.55 -8.42 37.02
N ARG A 139 15.71 -8.30 35.99
CA ARG A 139 14.54 -7.42 35.99
C ARG A 139 13.52 -7.86 37.04
N PHE A 140 13.36 -9.16 37.24
CA PHE A 140 12.47 -9.74 38.24
C PHE A 140 12.98 -9.50 39.67
N ALA A 141 14.29 -9.60 39.92
CA ALA A 141 14.85 -9.24 41.22
C ALA A 141 14.64 -7.76 41.55
N ALA A 142 14.81 -6.86 40.57
CA ALA A 142 14.51 -5.45 40.75
C ALA A 142 13.03 -5.18 41.05
N LEU A 143 12.11 -5.93 40.42
CA LEU A 143 10.67 -5.83 40.68
C LEU A 143 10.29 -6.19 42.13
N LEU A 144 10.96 -7.19 42.71
CA LEU A 144 10.63 -7.72 44.04
C LEU A 144 11.55 -7.20 45.16
N GLY A 145 12.58 -6.41 44.85
CA GLY A 145 13.60 -6.02 45.82
C GLY A 145 14.58 -7.14 46.20
N GLY A 146 14.59 -8.25 45.45
CA GLY A 146 15.58 -9.33 45.55
C GLY A 146 15.38 -10.35 46.69
N ALA A 147 14.38 -10.19 47.55
CA ALA A 147 14.12 -11.13 48.63
C ALA A 147 13.47 -12.44 48.12
N PRO A 148 13.85 -13.62 48.65
CA PRO A 148 13.11 -14.85 48.41
C PRO A 148 11.67 -14.75 48.90
N PHE A 149 10.76 -15.45 48.23
CA PHE A 149 9.34 -15.51 48.60
C PHE A 149 8.79 -16.91 48.36
N GLU A 150 7.61 -17.18 48.91
CA GLU A 150 6.94 -18.47 48.68
C GLU A 150 6.03 -18.41 47.45
N GLY A 151 6.30 -19.26 46.47
CA GLY A 151 5.50 -19.46 45.26
C GLY A 151 4.66 -20.74 45.34
N MET A 152 3.46 -20.71 44.77
CA MET A 152 2.56 -21.87 44.68
C MET A 152 2.62 -22.53 43.31
N HIS A 153 2.66 -23.86 43.29
CA HIS A 153 2.82 -24.67 42.08
C HIS A 153 1.66 -25.65 41.92
N TYR A 154 1.29 -25.93 40.66
CA TYR A 154 0.35 -27.01 40.32
C TYR A 154 0.84 -27.83 39.11
N SER A 155 2.16 -28.01 39.00
CA SER A 155 2.81 -28.57 37.81
C SER A 155 3.45 -29.92 38.11
N SER A 156 3.30 -30.87 37.19
CA SER A 156 4.06 -32.13 37.20
C SER A 156 5.19 -32.16 36.17
N TYR A 157 5.29 -31.12 35.34
CA TYR A 157 6.25 -31.01 34.23
C TYR A 157 6.98 -29.67 34.28
N GLY A 158 8.17 -29.62 33.68
CA GLY A 158 8.97 -28.40 33.56
C GLY A 158 10.07 -28.52 32.50
N PRO A 159 10.68 -27.40 32.09
CA PRO A 159 11.76 -27.41 31.12
C PRO A 159 12.97 -28.18 31.68
N THR A 160 13.69 -28.91 30.83
CA THR A 160 14.90 -29.61 31.26
C THR A 160 16.07 -28.63 31.45
N ALA A 161 17.09 -29.03 32.21
CA ALA A 161 18.31 -28.22 32.36
C ALA A 161 19.02 -27.97 31.01
N ALA A 162 19.02 -28.96 30.11
CA ALA A 162 19.56 -28.83 28.77
C ALA A 162 18.79 -27.78 27.96
N THR A 163 17.46 -27.85 27.97
CA THR A 163 16.61 -26.87 27.28
C THR A 163 16.77 -25.46 27.84
N VAL A 164 16.88 -25.30 29.16
CA VAL A 164 17.14 -23.97 29.77
C VAL A 164 18.49 -23.42 29.31
N ALA A 165 19.54 -24.25 29.25
CA ALA A 165 20.85 -23.83 28.74
C ALA A 165 20.79 -23.40 27.27
N ASP A 166 20.07 -24.14 26.43
CA ASP A 166 19.86 -23.79 25.01
C ASP A 166 19.11 -22.44 24.87
N LEU A 167 18.08 -22.21 25.68
CA LEU A 167 17.36 -20.94 25.72
C LEU A 167 18.28 -19.79 26.13
N GLN A 168 19.10 -19.96 27.17
CA GLN A 168 20.03 -18.92 27.63
C GLN A 168 21.05 -18.53 26.56
N ALA A 169 21.52 -19.50 25.77
CA ALA A 169 22.39 -19.24 24.62
C ALA A 169 21.73 -18.37 23.53
N HIS A 170 20.41 -18.23 23.55
CA HIS A 170 19.62 -17.48 22.57
C HIS A 170 18.89 -16.28 23.17
N GLY A 171 19.39 -15.71 24.27
CA GLY A 171 18.91 -14.43 24.82
C GLY A 171 17.80 -14.56 25.86
N TRP A 172 17.53 -15.77 26.36
CA TRP A 172 16.71 -15.95 27.55
C TRP A 172 17.50 -15.74 28.83
N VAL A 173 16.84 -15.25 29.86
CA VAL A 173 17.42 -14.99 31.19
C VAL A 173 16.65 -15.82 32.22
N VAL A 174 17.40 -16.53 33.07
CA VAL A 174 16.85 -17.13 34.29
C VAL A 174 16.73 -16.03 35.33
N GLU A 175 15.49 -15.64 35.60
CA GLU A 175 15.13 -14.50 36.43
C GLU A 175 14.97 -14.88 37.91
N ALA A 176 14.61 -16.14 38.17
CA ALA A 176 14.51 -16.73 39.50
C ALA A 176 14.72 -18.24 39.44
N THR A 177 15.13 -18.82 40.57
CA THR A 177 15.34 -20.26 40.74
C THR A 177 14.63 -20.78 41.99
N ALA A 178 14.50 -22.10 42.08
CA ALA A 178 14.00 -22.81 43.26
C ALA A 178 14.76 -24.16 43.40
N PRO A 179 14.74 -24.82 44.58
CA PRO A 179 15.49 -26.07 44.79
C PRO A 179 15.13 -27.17 43.76
N ASP A 180 16.08 -27.80 43.08
CA ASP A 180 15.77 -28.89 42.13
C ASP A 180 14.93 -28.48 40.89
N ALA A 181 14.84 -27.19 40.57
CA ALA A 181 14.25 -26.68 39.32
C ALA A 181 15.27 -25.89 38.51
N PRO A 182 15.46 -26.17 37.20
CA PRO A 182 16.48 -25.50 36.39
C PRO A 182 16.16 -24.02 36.13
N ALA A 183 14.87 -23.64 36.13
CA ALA A 183 14.43 -22.26 36.10
C ALA A 183 13.03 -22.15 36.72
N GLU A 184 12.79 -21.10 37.49
CA GLU A 184 11.50 -20.80 38.10
C GLU A 184 10.79 -19.63 37.39
N VAL A 185 11.59 -18.67 36.95
CA VAL A 185 11.15 -17.57 36.08
C VAL A 185 12.12 -17.46 34.91
N LEU A 186 11.58 -17.39 33.71
CA LEU A 186 12.32 -17.14 32.48
C LEU A 186 11.82 -15.86 31.84
N SER A 187 12.72 -15.04 31.29
CA SER A 187 12.37 -13.90 30.44
C SER A 187 13.15 -13.92 29.14
N TYR A 188 12.56 -13.40 28.07
CA TYR A 188 13.25 -13.25 26.79
C TYR A 188 13.67 -11.78 26.59
N GLU A 189 14.96 -11.50 26.78
CA GLU A 189 15.52 -10.15 26.87
C GLU A 189 15.31 -9.28 25.61
N PRO A 190 15.37 -9.82 24.37
CA PRO A 190 15.08 -9.06 23.16
C PRO A 190 13.63 -8.55 23.06
N HIS A 191 12.71 -9.08 23.87
CA HIS A 191 11.30 -8.74 23.84
C HIS A 191 10.93 -7.81 25.02
N PRO A 192 10.03 -6.81 24.83
CA PRO A 192 9.69 -5.85 25.89
C PRO A 192 9.17 -6.50 27.17
N PHE A 193 8.25 -7.47 27.05
CA PHE A 193 7.78 -8.30 28.16
C PHE A 193 7.41 -9.68 27.67
N PHE A 194 8.28 -10.65 27.86
CA PHE A 194 7.96 -12.05 27.60
C PHE A 194 8.45 -12.80 28.81
N VAL A 195 7.58 -12.95 29.80
CA VAL A 195 7.94 -13.47 31.12
C VAL A 195 7.14 -14.72 31.38
N LEU A 196 7.82 -15.76 31.82
CA LEU A 196 7.26 -17.06 32.08
C LEU A 196 7.54 -17.44 33.53
N THR A 197 6.54 -17.97 34.23
CA THR A 197 6.69 -18.43 35.62
C THR A 197 6.24 -19.87 35.76
N LEU A 198 6.98 -20.69 36.50
CA LEU A 198 6.55 -22.04 36.82
C LEU A 198 5.55 -22.03 37.99
N PHE A 199 5.83 -21.22 39.03
CA PHE A 199 4.83 -20.84 40.02
C PHE A 199 3.68 -20.07 39.38
N GLN A 200 2.55 -20.03 40.07
CA GLN A 200 1.34 -19.40 39.61
C GLN A 200 1.08 -18.07 40.34
N PRO A 201 1.43 -16.91 39.74
CA PRO A 201 1.38 -15.59 40.38
C PRO A 201 -0.03 -15.10 40.76
N GLN A 202 -1.07 -15.76 40.25
CA GLN A 202 -2.47 -15.50 40.58
C GLN A 202 -2.93 -16.15 41.89
N ILE A 203 -2.23 -17.17 42.39
CA ILE A 203 -2.65 -17.89 43.61
C ILE A 203 -2.49 -16.95 44.81
N GLY A 204 -3.53 -16.85 45.62
CA GLY A 204 -3.62 -15.90 46.75
C GLY A 204 -4.60 -14.75 46.50
N ALA A 205 -5.17 -14.65 45.30
CA ALA A 205 -6.19 -13.67 44.97
C ALA A 205 -7.46 -13.86 45.81
N ILE A 206 -7.88 -15.10 46.03
CA ILE A 206 -9.07 -15.40 46.85
C ILE A 206 -8.77 -15.22 48.34
N GLU A 207 -7.69 -15.85 48.83
CA GLU A 207 -7.40 -15.90 50.27
C GLU A 207 -6.94 -14.54 50.82
N TRP A 208 -6.07 -13.84 50.10
CA TRP A 208 -5.42 -12.62 50.59
C TRP A 208 -5.90 -11.34 49.89
N GLY A 209 -6.77 -11.44 48.88
CA GLY A 209 -7.24 -10.28 48.13
C GLY A 209 -6.14 -9.52 47.41
N ARG A 210 -5.03 -10.18 47.08
CA ARG A 210 -3.87 -9.58 46.39
C ARG A 210 -3.25 -10.57 45.42
N VAL A 211 -2.55 -10.05 44.41
CA VAL A 211 -1.81 -10.86 43.43
C VAL A 211 -0.33 -10.54 43.47
N HIS A 212 0.48 -11.41 42.89
CA HIS A 212 1.93 -11.20 42.80
C HIS A 212 2.26 -9.93 41.96
N PRO A 213 3.27 -9.13 42.33
CA PRO A 213 3.63 -7.89 41.62
C PRO A 213 3.89 -8.04 40.11
N ILE A 214 4.27 -9.25 39.67
CA ILE A 214 4.48 -9.55 38.24
C ILE A 214 3.22 -9.35 37.38
N LEU A 215 2.02 -9.58 37.92
CA LEU A 215 0.77 -9.34 37.18
C LEU A 215 0.56 -7.84 36.93
N HIS A 216 0.86 -7.00 37.91
CA HIS A 216 0.82 -5.56 37.73
C HIS A 216 1.91 -5.08 36.78
N ALA A 217 3.12 -5.63 36.85
CA ALA A 217 4.21 -5.29 35.93
C ALA A 217 3.86 -5.63 34.47
N PHE A 218 3.21 -6.78 34.25
CA PHE A 218 2.68 -7.19 32.94
C PHE A 218 1.65 -6.19 32.40
N VAL A 219 0.64 -5.85 33.21
CA VAL A 219 -0.40 -4.88 32.84
C VAL A 219 0.19 -3.49 32.59
N ASP A 220 1.11 -3.03 33.43
CA ASP A 220 1.77 -1.72 33.27
C ASP A 220 2.57 -1.64 31.97
N LEU A 221 3.18 -2.74 31.54
CA LEU A 221 3.87 -2.75 30.26
C LEU A 221 2.89 -2.82 29.09
N ALA A 222 1.79 -3.59 29.19
CA ALA A 222 0.69 -3.54 28.24
C ALA A 222 0.15 -2.09 28.07
N ARG A 223 -0.06 -1.37 29.17
CA ARG A 223 -0.43 0.07 29.15
C ARG A 223 0.56 0.92 28.37
N ARG A 224 1.86 0.73 28.58
CA ARG A 224 2.92 1.52 27.92
C ARG A 224 3.01 1.27 26.42
N VAL A 225 2.83 0.03 25.97
CA VAL A 225 3.02 -0.34 24.54
C VAL A 225 1.74 -0.24 23.70
N ALA A 226 0.56 -0.33 24.32
CA ALA A 226 -0.73 -0.32 23.62
C ALA A 226 -0.89 0.85 22.62
N PRO A 227 -0.55 2.11 22.96
CA PRO A 227 -0.69 3.22 22.00
C PRO A 227 0.18 3.05 20.74
N ALA A 228 1.42 2.59 20.91
CA ALA A 228 2.34 2.38 19.79
C ALA A 228 1.90 1.21 18.90
N ARG A 229 1.44 0.11 19.50
CA ARG A 229 0.87 -1.05 18.79
C ARG A 229 -0.38 -0.66 18.00
N ALA A 230 -1.32 0.04 18.63
CA ALA A 230 -2.53 0.52 17.98
C ALA A 230 -2.22 1.42 16.77
N ALA A 231 -1.23 2.32 16.91
CA ALA A 231 -0.79 3.17 15.80
C ALA A 231 -0.14 2.36 14.66
N ALA A 232 0.65 1.33 14.97
CA ALA A 232 1.25 0.45 13.97
C ALA A 232 0.20 -0.35 13.19
N LEU A 233 -0.77 -0.96 13.89
CA LEU A 233 -1.89 -1.68 13.28
C LEU A 233 -2.75 -0.77 12.40
N ALA A 234 -3.07 0.44 12.88
CA ALA A 234 -3.82 1.42 12.09
C ALA A 234 -3.09 1.82 10.79
N ARG A 235 -1.75 1.97 10.83
CA ARG A 235 -0.95 2.24 9.62
C ARG A 235 -0.95 1.07 8.66
N GLN A 236 -0.81 -0.17 9.15
CA GLN A 236 -0.87 -1.37 8.32
C GLN A 236 -2.23 -1.52 7.64
N HIS A 237 -3.32 -1.35 8.39
CA HIS A 237 -4.68 -1.38 7.86
C HIS A 237 -4.88 -0.31 6.78
N LEU A 238 -4.46 0.93 7.05
CA LEU A 238 -4.55 2.03 6.08
C LEU A 238 -3.72 1.76 4.82
N ALA A 239 -2.52 1.20 4.95
CA ALA A 239 -1.68 0.81 3.83
C ALA A 239 -2.35 -0.29 2.97
N ALA A 240 -2.95 -1.30 3.60
CA ALA A 240 -3.69 -2.36 2.93
C ALA A 240 -4.90 -1.80 2.17
N GLU A 241 -5.69 -0.92 2.81
CA GLU A 241 -6.80 -0.23 2.17
C GLU A 241 -6.34 0.67 1.00
N GLU A 242 -5.18 1.32 1.09
CA GLU A 242 -4.61 2.10 0.00
C GLU A 242 -4.09 1.26 -1.17
N ALA A 243 -3.61 0.05 -0.89
CA ALA A 243 -3.16 -0.92 -1.88
C ALA A 243 -4.32 -1.60 -2.63
N ARG A 244 -5.55 -1.54 -2.10
CA ARG A 244 -6.72 -2.15 -2.76
C ARG A 244 -6.81 -1.73 -4.24
N PRO A 245 -6.97 -2.71 -5.17
CA PRO A 245 -7.14 -2.45 -6.59
C PRO A 245 -8.31 -1.50 -6.85
N ARG A 246 -8.10 -0.52 -7.74
CA ARG A 246 -9.12 0.46 -8.10
C ARG A 246 -9.06 0.72 -9.61
N PRO A 247 -10.21 0.95 -10.25
CA PRO A 247 -10.24 1.42 -11.63
C PRO A 247 -9.47 2.73 -11.78
N TYR A 248 -8.95 2.99 -12.97
CA TYR A 248 -8.09 4.14 -13.23
C TYR A 248 -8.73 5.48 -12.80
N VAL A 249 -10.01 5.75 -13.12
CA VAL A 249 -10.69 7.00 -12.71
C VAL A 249 -10.88 7.17 -11.20
N HIS A 250 -10.74 6.09 -10.42
CA HIS A 250 -10.91 6.08 -8.95
C HIS A 250 -9.59 5.97 -8.21
N GLN A 251 -8.45 6.07 -8.88
CA GLN A 251 -7.14 6.01 -8.23
C GLN A 251 -6.96 7.10 -7.16
N MET A 252 -7.62 8.26 -7.28
CA MET A 252 -7.62 9.32 -6.25
C MET A 252 -8.71 9.17 -5.18
N ARG A 253 -9.59 8.16 -5.31
CA ARG A 253 -10.67 7.85 -4.36
C ARG A 253 -10.26 6.75 -3.37
N GLY A 254 -9.26 7.07 -2.53
CA GLY A 254 -8.75 6.20 -1.47
C GLY A 254 -9.37 6.44 -0.08
N PRO A 255 -8.88 5.78 0.99
CA PRO A 255 -9.38 5.94 2.36
C PRO A 255 -9.19 7.36 2.91
N ARG A 256 -8.16 8.06 2.40
CA ARG A 256 -7.86 9.46 2.70
C ARG A 256 -8.66 10.46 1.83
N HIS A 257 -9.61 10.00 1.03
CA HIS A 257 -10.41 10.88 0.19
C HIS A 257 -11.26 11.85 1.04
N ARG A 258 -11.32 13.10 0.58
CA ARG A 258 -12.17 14.18 1.10
C ARG A 258 -12.68 14.97 -0.09
N GLY A 259 -13.93 15.44 -0.04
CA GLY A 259 -14.59 16.09 -1.18
C GLY A 259 -13.91 17.37 -1.68
N TRP A 260 -13.14 18.06 -0.84
CA TRP A 260 -12.39 19.27 -1.23
C TRP A 260 -11.07 18.98 -1.95
N ARG A 261 -10.49 17.78 -1.78
CA ARG A 261 -9.16 17.46 -2.33
C ARG A 261 -9.08 17.50 -3.86
N PRO A 262 -10.09 17.02 -4.62
CA PRO A 262 -10.04 17.14 -6.07
C PRO A 262 -10.13 18.59 -6.56
N LEU A 263 -10.87 19.46 -5.85
CA LEU A 263 -10.88 20.90 -6.17
C LEU A 263 -9.50 21.51 -5.97
N VAL A 264 -8.84 21.21 -4.84
CA VAL A 264 -7.46 21.65 -4.58
C VAL A 264 -6.51 21.12 -5.64
N ALA A 265 -6.65 19.86 -6.09
CA ALA A 265 -5.81 19.31 -7.15
C ALA A 265 -5.96 20.07 -8.49
N LEU A 266 -7.19 20.44 -8.87
CA LEU A 266 -7.45 21.20 -10.09
C LEU A 266 -6.93 22.64 -10.01
N VAL A 267 -7.11 23.31 -8.86
CA VAL A 267 -6.56 24.66 -8.64
C VAL A 267 -5.04 24.63 -8.64
N LEU A 268 -4.44 23.64 -7.97
CA LEU A 268 -2.98 23.46 -7.99
C LEU A 268 -2.47 23.14 -9.39
N LEU A 269 -3.18 22.35 -10.19
CA LEU A 269 -2.81 22.13 -11.58
C LEU A 269 -2.73 23.46 -12.33
N LEU A 270 -3.76 24.30 -12.25
CA LEU A 270 -3.77 25.61 -12.93
C LEU A 270 -2.60 26.50 -12.48
N VAL A 271 -2.43 26.67 -11.17
CA VAL A 271 -1.38 27.54 -10.60
C VAL A 271 0.02 27.01 -10.94
N LEU A 272 0.26 25.71 -10.75
CA LEU A 272 1.56 25.12 -11.01
C LEU A 272 1.90 25.11 -12.50
N THR A 273 0.91 24.90 -13.38
CA THR A 273 1.12 25.02 -14.82
C THR A 273 1.62 26.41 -15.19
N MET A 274 0.99 27.48 -14.68
CA MET A 274 1.48 28.85 -14.93
C MET A 274 2.91 29.07 -14.41
N VAL A 275 3.22 28.56 -13.21
CA VAL A 275 4.58 28.65 -12.64
C VAL A 275 5.60 27.92 -13.52
N PHE A 276 5.35 26.66 -13.87
CA PHE A 276 6.30 25.88 -14.66
C PHE A 276 6.41 26.39 -16.11
N MET A 277 5.32 26.84 -16.73
CA MET A 277 5.36 27.51 -18.03
C MET A 277 6.18 28.81 -17.96
N GLY A 278 6.06 29.61 -16.89
CA GLY A 278 6.89 30.78 -16.67
C GLY A 278 8.38 30.44 -16.53
N VAL A 279 8.71 29.38 -15.79
CA VAL A 279 10.09 28.87 -15.66
C VAL A 279 10.68 28.48 -17.02
N VAL A 280 9.87 27.90 -17.90
CA VAL A 280 10.29 27.56 -19.28
C VAL A 280 10.38 28.82 -20.15
N THR A 281 9.43 29.74 -20.05
CA THR A 281 9.29 30.88 -20.99
C THR A 281 10.32 31.98 -20.73
N VAL A 282 10.65 32.28 -19.47
CA VAL A 282 11.55 33.39 -19.11
C VAL A 282 12.93 33.28 -19.79
N PRO A 283 13.62 32.13 -19.82
CA PRO A 283 14.88 31.98 -20.54
C PRO A 283 14.79 32.28 -22.05
N PHE A 284 13.70 31.88 -22.71
CA PHE A 284 13.50 32.14 -24.14
C PHE A 284 13.25 33.63 -24.41
N GLY A 285 12.50 34.30 -23.53
CA GLY A 285 12.30 35.75 -23.60
C GLY A 285 13.59 36.53 -23.40
N LEU A 286 14.42 36.12 -22.42
CA LEU A 286 15.73 36.73 -22.19
C LEU A 286 16.71 36.50 -23.35
N ALA A 287 16.56 35.40 -24.08
CA ALA A 287 17.33 35.11 -25.28
C ALA A 287 16.82 35.83 -26.53
N GLY A 288 15.68 36.53 -26.45
CA GLY A 288 15.09 37.24 -27.59
C GLY A 288 14.60 36.32 -28.71
N VAL A 289 14.18 35.10 -28.37
CA VAL A 289 13.72 34.07 -29.33
C VAL A 289 12.23 33.74 -29.20
N LEU A 290 11.49 34.52 -28.41
CA LEU A 290 10.03 34.45 -28.40
C LEU A 290 9.47 35.20 -29.62
N PRO A 291 8.35 34.75 -30.19
CA PRO A 291 7.72 35.44 -31.29
C PRO A 291 7.26 36.85 -30.87
N ASP A 292 7.44 37.83 -31.77
CA ASP A 292 7.06 39.23 -31.55
C ASP A 292 5.54 39.44 -31.55
N ASP A 293 4.82 38.57 -32.25
CA ASP A 293 3.36 38.51 -32.29
C ASP A 293 2.90 37.08 -32.01
N PHE A 294 1.95 36.93 -31.08
CA PHE A 294 1.34 35.65 -30.75
C PHE A 294 0.17 35.28 -31.68
N GLU A 295 -0.26 36.19 -32.57
CA GLU A 295 -1.29 35.94 -33.58
C GLU A 295 -0.71 35.26 -34.84
N THR A 296 0.53 35.57 -35.24
CA THR A 296 1.21 34.88 -36.35
C THR A 296 2.21 33.85 -35.83
N LEU A 297 1.89 32.57 -35.95
CA LEU A 297 2.77 31.45 -35.57
C LEU A 297 4.01 31.36 -36.48
N ASP A 298 5.08 32.10 -36.15
CA ASP A 298 6.40 31.87 -36.76
C ASP A 298 6.99 30.55 -36.24
N LEU A 299 6.80 29.47 -36.99
CA LEU A 299 7.23 28.09 -36.67
C LEU A 299 8.73 27.87 -36.90
N SER A 300 9.54 28.78 -36.36
CA SER A 300 10.99 28.65 -36.27
C SER A 300 11.39 27.52 -35.29
N VAL A 301 12.65 27.05 -35.40
CA VAL A 301 13.18 26.00 -34.50
C VAL A 301 13.12 26.41 -33.01
N PRO A 302 13.55 27.63 -32.61
CA PRO A 302 13.38 28.10 -31.23
C PRO A 302 11.92 28.20 -30.78
N THR A 303 11.01 28.70 -31.62
CA THR A 303 9.58 28.80 -31.29
C THR A 303 8.98 27.42 -31.04
N GLN A 304 9.24 26.46 -31.94
CA GLN A 304 8.78 25.09 -31.80
C GLN A 304 9.28 24.44 -30.51
N LEU A 305 10.56 24.66 -30.18
CA LEU A 305 11.17 24.15 -28.95
C LEU A 305 10.48 24.74 -27.72
N TRP A 306 10.27 26.06 -27.69
CA TRP A 306 9.60 26.75 -26.59
C TRP A 306 8.17 26.23 -26.39
N MET A 307 7.37 26.14 -27.47
CA MET A 307 5.98 25.68 -27.41
C MET A 307 5.89 24.26 -26.85
N ASN A 308 6.71 23.34 -27.36
CA ASN A 308 6.73 21.95 -26.91
C ASN A 308 7.17 21.82 -25.44
N LEU A 309 8.20 22.55 -25.01
CA LEU A 309 8.65 22.52 -23.62
C LEU A 309 7.63 23.15 -22.65
N THR A 310 6.94 24.20 -23.10
CA THR A 310 5.89 24.87 -22.32
C THR A 310 4.72 23.94 -22.06
N LEU A 311 4.30 23.14 -23.05
CA LEU A 311 3.29 22.10 -22.84
C LEU A 311 3.82 20.89 -22.06
N ALA A 312 5.07 20.50 -22.26
CA ALA A 312 5.71 19.44 -21.45
C ALA A 312 5.77 19.80 -19.95
N ALA A 313 5.74 21.09 -19.60
CA ALA A 313 5.68 21.60 -18.24
C ALA A 313 4.41 21.15 -17.47
N LEU A 314 3.37 20.70 -18.18
CA LEU A 314 2.19 20.07 -17.59
C LEU A 314 2.52 18.80 -16.80
N ILE A 315 3.58 18.06 -17.17
CA ILE A 315 4.02 16.83 -16.49
C ILE A 315 4.37 17.12 -15.01
N PRO A 316 5.41 17.94 -14.70
CA PRO A 316 5.76 18.23 -13.32
C PRO A 316 4.65 18.96 -12.56
N ALA A 317 3.87 19.82 -13.21
CA ALA A 317 2.73 20.51 -12.61
C ALA A 317 1.69 19.51 -12.07
N ALA A 318 1.25 18.56 -12.91
CA ALA A 318 0.27 17.55 -12.52
C ALA A 318 0.82 16.58 -11.46
N MET A 319 2.09 16.17 -11.58
CA MET A 319 2.77 15.31 -10.60
C MET A 319 2.79 15.96 -9.21
N LEU A 320 3.17 17.24 -9.14
CA LEU A 320 3.25 17.97 -7.88
C LEU A 320 1.85 18.28 -7.31
N ALA A 321 0.90 18.71 -8.14
CA ALA A 321 -0.49 18.93 -7.74
C ALA A 321 -1.09 17.67 -7.09
N THR A 322 -0.84 16.50 -7.68
CA THR A 322 -1.29 15.21 -7.16
C THR A 322 -0.64 14.87 -5.81
N ARG A 323 0.68 15.06 -5.72
CA ARG A 323 1.45 14.75 -4.51
C ARG A 323 1.02 15.61 -3.32
N VAL A 324 0.69 16.89 -3.56
CA VAL A 324 0.24 17.85 -2.55
C VAL A 324 -1.23 17.64 -2.19
N ALA A 325 -2.14 17.56 -3.16
CA ALA A 325 -3.57 17.50 -2.90
C ALA A 325 -4.02 16.16 -2.26
N TYR A 326 -3.44 15.04 -2.72
CA TYR A 326 -3.88 13.72 -2.29
C TYR A 326 -2.92 13.03 -1.31
N GLY A 327 -1.65 13.45 -1.26
CA GLY A 327 -0.61 12.74 -0.51
C GLY A 327 -0.28 11.36 -1.08
N ARG A 328 -0.62 11.12 -2.37
CA ARG A 328 -0.35 9.86 -3.08
C ARG A 328 0.89 9.98 -3.95
N PRO A 329 1.58 8.86 -4.24
CA PRO A 329 2.68 8.86 -5.21
C PRO A 329 2.15 9.26 -6.60
N TRP A 330 2.86 10.16 -7.27
CA TRP A 330 2.52 10.66 -8.61
C TRP A 330 2.47 9.56 -9.67
N GLY A 331 3.10 8.41 -9.41
CA GLY A 331 3.12 7.27 -10.32
C GLY A 331 1.72 6.78 -10.70
N ARG A 332 0.73 7.01 -9.84
CA ARG A 332 -0.67 6.66 -10.07
C ARG A 332 -1.38 7.56 -11.10
N LEU A 333 -0.76 8.67 -11.50
CA LEU A 333 -1.18 9.42 -12.68
C LEU A 333 -0.94 8.62 -13.96
N PHE A 334 0.10 7.80 -14.00
CA PHE A 334 0.46 7.09 -15.23
C PHE A 334 -0.34 5.79 -15.37
N SER A 335 -0.40 4.98 -14.31
CA SER A 335 -1.14 3.73 -14.34
C SER A 335 -1.55 3.23 -12.95
N VAL A 336 -2.44 2.23 -12.91
CA VAL A 336 -2.84 1.49 -11.72
C VAL A 336 -1.67 0.78 -11.04
N THR A 337 -0.58 0.51 -11.78
CA THR A 337 0.67 -0.07 -11.25
C THR A 337 1.58 0.95 -10.57
N GLY A 338 1.23 2.25 -10.62
CA GLY A 338 2.02 3.31 -10.00
C GLY A 338 3.29 3.70 -10.77
N ARG A 339 3.40 3.35 -12.05
CA ARG A 339 4.54 3.71 -12.91
C ARG A 339 4.13 3.76 -14.38
N LEU A 340 4.94 4.42 -15.21
CA LEU A 340 4.79 4.35 -16.66
C LEU A 340 5.27 3.00 -17.18
N ARG A 341 4.42 2.27 -17.90
CA ARG A 341 4.76 0.96 -18.48
C ARG A 341 5.42 1.15 -19.85
N TRP A 342 6.72 1.48 -19.85
CA TRP A 342 7.48 1.77 -21.08
C TRP A 342 7.33 0.72 -22.18
N GLY A 343 7.42 -0.57 -21.85
CA GLY A 343 7.22 -1.64 -22.83
C GLY A 343 5.82 -1.65 -23.45
N TRP A 344 4.80 -1.30 -22.68
CA TRP A 344 3.42 -1.19 -23.18
C TRP A 344 3.22 0.06 -24.05
N LEU A 345 3.77 1.21 -23.61
CA LEU A 345 3.78 2.45 -24.38
C LEU A 345 4.40 2.24 -25.77
N LEU A 346 5.60 1.66 -25.83
CA LEU A 346 6.31 1.39 -27.08
C LEU A 346 5.54 0.43 -28.00
N GLN A 347 4.93 -0.62 -27.45
CA GLN A 347 4.09 -1.53 -28.23
C GLN A 347 2.86 -0.83 -28.81
N CYS A 348 2.23 0.07 -28.06
CA CYS A 348 1.12 0.88 -28.58
C CYS A 348 1.61 1.79 -29.71
N MET A 349 2.73 2.49 -29.52
CA MET A 349 3.29 3.36 -30.57
C MET A 349 3.62 2.58 -31.84
N SER A 350 4.28 1.42 -31.74
CA SER A 350 4.59 0.56 -32.89
C SER A 350 3.35 0.03 -33.61
N LEU A 351 2.26 -0.21 -32.87
CA LEU A 351 0.99 -0.65 -33.45
C LEU A 351 0.27 0.48 -34.20
N VAL A 352 0.31 1.69 -33.64
CA VAL A 352 -0.43 2.87 -34.13
C VAL A 352 0.29 3.56 -35.30
N ALA A 353 1.62 3.61 -35.30
CA ALA A 353 2.39 4.34 -36.31
C ALA A 353 2.08 3.94 -37.77
N PRO A 354 2.03 2.64 -38.15
CA PRO A 354 1.68 2.26 -39.52
C PRO A 354 0.25 2.65 -39.91
N LEU A 355 -0.68 2.62 -38.95
CA LEU A 355 -2.06 3.04 -39.17
C LEU A 355 -2.13 4.54 -39.49
N TRP A 356 -1.32 5.37 -38.82
CA TRP A 356 -1.27 6.81 -39.09
C TRP A 356 -0.68 7.14 -40.46
N VAL A 357 0.32 6.38 -40.93
CA VAL A 357 0.85 6.53 -42.29
C VAL A 357 -0.25 6.26 -43.32
N VAL A 358 -1.05 5.20 -43.14
CA VAL A 358 -2.18 4.89 -44.02
C VAL A 358 -3.26 5.96 -43.95
N TYR A 359 -3.58 6.44 -42.75
CA TYR A 359 -4.55 7.53 -42.54
C TYR A 359 -4.13 8.81 -43.26
N LEU A 360 -2.87 9.24 -43.10
CA LEU A 360 -2.35 10.43 -43.77
C LEU A 360 -2.33 10.27 -45.29
N ALA A 361 -1.94 9.11 -45.81
CA ALA A 361 -1.99 8.85 -47.25
C ALA A 361 -3.42 8.88 -47.80
N ALA A 362 -4.38 8.32 -47.07
CA ALA A 362 -5.80 8.39 -47.44
C ALA A 362 -6.32 9.83 -47.39
N SER A 363 -6.00 10.58 -46.35
CA SER A 363 -6.35 12.00 -46.21
C SER A 363 -5.79 12.83 -47.37
N TRP A 364 -4.52 12.61 -47.71
CA TRP A 364 -3.85 13.26 -48.84
C TRP A 364 -4.62 13.09 -50.15
N VAL A 365 -5.06 11.86 -50.45
CA VAL A 365 -5.81 11.55 -51.67
C VAL A 365 -7.22 12.14 -51.63
N VAL A 366 -7.91 12.04 -50.50
CA VAL A 366 -9.30 12.50 -50.33
C VAL A 366 -9.41 14.02 -50.49
N PHE A 367 -8.45 14.76 -49.91
CA PHE A 367 -8.45 16.21 -49.94
C PHE A 367 -7.61 16.81 -51.07
N GLY A 368 -7.00 15.97 -51.91
CA GLY A 368 -6.22 16.44 -53.07
C GLY A 368 -5.05 17.33 -52.68
N GLN A 369 -4.32 16.97 -51.62
CA GLN A 369 -3.25 17.78 -51.06
C GLN A 369 -2.10 17.98 -52.05
N GLU A 370 -1.55 19.19 -52.09
CA GLU A 370 -0.41 19.55 -52.92
C GLU A 370 0.89 19.55 -52.11
N VAL A 371 2.01 19.24 -52.77
CA VAL A 371 3.33 19.35 -52.12
C VAL A 371 3.75 20.81 -52.16
N LEU A 372 3.84 21.43 -50.99
CA LEU A 372 4.27 22.80 -50.80
C LEU A 372 5.78 22.88 -50.53
N PRO A 373 6.39 24.08 -50.67
CA PRO A 373 7.79 24.28 -50.31
C PRO A 373 8.05 23.92 -48.83
N ARG A 374 9.19 23.26 -48.59
CA ARG A 374 9.61 22.93 -47.22
C ARG A 374 10.10 24.18 -46.49
N PRO A 375 9.94 24.26 -45.16
CA PRO A 375 10.60 25.29 -44.36
C PRO A 375 12.12 25.26 -44.54
N GLU A 376 12.78 26.42 -44.51
CA GLU A 376 14.24 26.51 -44.67
C GLU A 376 14.99 25.65 -43.63
N ALA A 377 14.54 25.70 -42.38
CA ALA A 377 15.14 24.97 -41.26
C ALA A 377 14.55 23.57 -41.03
N TRP A 378 14.02 22.90 -42.07
CA TRP A 378 13.28 21.64 -41.95
C TRP A 378 14.03 20.54 -41.16
N ILE A 379 15.35 20.42 -41.29
CA ILE A 379 16.13 19.42 -40.52
C ILE A 379 16.06 19.72 -39.02
N GLY A 380 16.27 20.98 -38.63
CA GLY A 380 16.20 21.40 -37.23
C GLY A 380 14.80 21.20 -36.65
N LEU A 381 13.76 21.49 -37.44
CA LEU A 381 12.37 21.26 -37.06
C LEU A 381 12.06 19.78 -36.86
N LEU A 382 12.56 18.88 -37.73
CA LEU A 382 12.41 17.44 -37.52
C LEU A 382 13.09 16.97 -36.23
N VAL A 383 14.29 17.45 -35.94
CA VAL A 383 15.04 17.09 -34.72
C VAL A 383 14.29 17.57 -33.48
N VAL A 384 13.88 18.84 -33.43
CA VAL A 384 13.13 19.38 -32.28
C VAL A 384 11.80 18.64 -32.11
N THR A 385 11.08 18.42 -33.20
CA THR A 385 9.80 17.70 -33.18
C THR A 385 9.97 16.28 -32.65
N LEU A 386 10.98 15.54 -33.12
CA LEU A 386 11.25 14.17 -32.65
C LEU A 386 11.55 14.11 -31.15
N LEU A 387 12.32 15.08 -30.65
CA LEU A 387 12.82 15.08 -29.27
C LEU A 387 11.80 15.61 -28.26
N THR A 388 10.94 16.55 -28.65
CA THR A 388 10.14 17.34 -27.70
C THR A 388 8.63 17.15 -27.84
N THR A 389 8.11 16.86 -29.04
CA THR A 389 6.68 16.57 -29.25
C THR A 389 6.21 15.37 -28.43
N PRO A 390 7.01 14.29 -28.22
CA PRO A 390 6.62 13.22 -27.32
C PRO A 390 6.38 13.68 -25.87
N LEU A 391 7.17 14.65 -25.40
CA LEU A 391 7.04 15.21 -24.06
C LEU A 391 5.84 16.17 -23.96
N GLN A 392 5.60 16.96 -25.01
CA GLN A 392 4.42 17.82 -25.14
C GLN A 392 3.12 17.01 -25.05
N ALA A 393 2.95 16.03 -25.95
CA ALA A 393 1.76 15.17 -25.97
C ALA A 393 1.60 14.39 -24.65
N ALA A 394 2.70 13.92 -24.05
CA ALA A 394 2.65 13.30 -22.73
C ALA A 394 2.20 14.27 -21.62
N GLY A 395 2.63 15.53 -21.66
CA GLY A 395 2.21 16.58 -20.73
C GLY A 395 0.70 16.79 -20.73
N GLU A 396 0.12 16.89 -21.92
CA GLU A 396 -1.33 17.03 -22.08
C GLU A 396 -2.07 15.80 -21.58
N GLU A 397 -1.63 14.59 -21.94
CA GLU A 397 -2.26 13.35 -21.45
C GLU A 397 -2.15 13.21 -19.92
N VAL A 398 -1.03 13.58 -19.32
CA VAL A 398 -0.84 13.57 -17.86
C VAL A 398 -1.74 14.59 -17.17
N ALA A 399 -1.90 15.80 -17.72
CA ALA A 399 -2.78 16.82 -17.14
C ALA A 399 -4.25 16.43 -17.29
N PHE A 400 -4.71 16.14 -18.50
CA PHE A 400 -6.12 15.92 -18.80
C PHE A 400 -6.59 14.53 -18.37
N ARG A 401 -5.90 13.45 -18.76
CA ARG A 401 -6.32 12.07 -18.47
C ARG A 401 -5.72 11.58 -17.15
N GLY A 402 -4.51 12.01 -16.83
CA GLY A 402 -3.87 11.72 -15.54
C GLY A 402 -4.56 12.42 -14.38
N LEU A 403 -4.66 13.75 -14.40
CA LEU A 403 -5.15 14.52 -13.26
C LEU A 403 -6.64 14.87 -13.38
N VAL A 404 -7.08 15.54 -14.44
CA VAL A 404 -8.47 16.03 -14.55
C VAL A 404 -9.47 14.88 -14.49
N VAL A 405 -9.25 13.81 -15.26
CA VAL A 405 -10.14 12.65 -15.26
C VAL A 405 -10.25 12.01 -13.87
N GLN A 406 -9.12 11.82 -13.18
CA GLN A 406 -9.11 11.21 -11.85
C GLN A 406 -9.65 12.14 -10.76
N ALA A 407 -9.47 13.46 -10.89
CA ALA A 407 -10.01 14.45 -9.96
C ALA A 407 -11.54 14.53 -10.07
N VAL A 408 -12.06 14.65 -11.30
CA VAL A 408 -13.50 14.66 -11.56
C VAL A 408 -14.13 13.32 -11.14
N GLY A 409 -13.50 12.21 -11.53
CA GLY A 409 -13.96 10.87 -11.17
C GLY A 409 -13.99 10.62 -9.67
N ALA A 410 -13.10 11.25 -8.89
CA ALA A 410 -13.06 11.07 -7.43
C ALA A 410 -14.31 11.57 -6.71
N TRP A 411 -15.08 12.52 -7.27
CA TRP A 411 -16.36 12.97 -6.67
C TRP A 411 -17.49 11.98 -6.87
N ILE A 412 -17.40 11.11 -7.87
CA ILE A 412 -18.49 10.23 -8.29
C ILE A 412 -18.26 8.84 -7.72
N ARG A 413 -19.30 8.22 -7.16
CA ARG A 413 -19.19 6.87 -6.57
C ARG A 413 -19.18 5.75 -7.61
N SER A 414 -19.97 5.92 -8.67
CA SER A 414 -20.09 4.89 -9.71
C SER A 414 -18.92 5.00 -10.71
N PRO A 415 -18.14 3.94 -10.92
CA PRO A 415 -16.99 3.95 -11.83
C PRO A 415 -17.36 4.30 -13.27
N VAL A 416 -18.51 3.82 -13.74
CA VAL A 416 -18.97 4.04 -15.13
C VAL A 416 -19.46 5.47 -15.32
N VAL A 417 -20.21 6.01 -14.35
CA VAL A 417 -20.65 7.41 -14.38
C VAL A 417 -19.46 8.35 -14.23
N ALA A 418 -18.51 7.99 -13.36
CA ALA A 418 -17.26 8.73 -13.19
C ALA A 418 -16.50 8.81 -14.52
N LEU A 419 -16.35 7.69 -15.24
CA LEU A 419 -15.75 7.68 -16.58
C LEU A 419 -16.51 8.60 -17.54
N ALA A 420 -17.82 8.44 -17.68
CA ALA A 420 -18.61 9.24 -18.63
C ALA A 420 -18.49 10.76 -18.38
N VAL A 421 -18.67 11.19 -17.13
CA VAL A 421 -18.60 12.62 -16.77
C VAL A 421 -17.18 13.15 -16.90
N SER A 422 -16.19 12.41 -16.42
CA SER A 422 -14.79 12.85 -16.49
C SER A 422 -14.25 12.88 -17.92
N THR A 423 -14.68 11.97 -18.79
CA THR A 423 -14.40 12.01 -20.23
C THR A 423 -15.03 13.22 -20.89
N ALA A 424 -16.30 13.53 -20.60
CA ALA A 424 -16.96 14.71 -21.15
C ALA A 424 -16.23 16.00 -20.74
N VAL A 425 -15.91 16.14 -19.45
CA VAL A 425 -15.15 17.31 -18.95
C VAL A 425 -13.77 17.38 -19.57
N SER A 426 -13.02 16.27 -19.59
CA SER A 426 -11.67 16.24 -20.14
C SER A 426 -11.63 16.50 -21.64
N ALA A 427 -12.59 16.00 -22.41
CA ALA A 427 -12.65 16.23 -23.85
C ALA A 427 -13.04 17.68 -24.15
N ALA A 428 -14.05 18.23 -23.46
CA ALA A 428 -14.48 19.60 -23.66
C ALA A 428 -13.38 20.61 -23.32
N THR A 429 -12.68 20.43 -22.19
CA THR A 429 -11.58 21.35 -21.82
C THR A 429 -10.35 21.18 -22.71
N PHE A 430 -10.08 19.96 -23.19
CA PHE A 430 -8.98 19.70 -24.12
C PHE A 430 -9.23 20.36 -25.48
N VAL A 431 -10.41 20.15 -26.06
CA VAL A 431 -10.80 20.77 -27.33
C VAL A 431 -10.82 22.30 -27.21
N ALA A 432 -11.40 22.84 -26.14
CA ALA A 432 -11.41 24.29 -25.91
C ALA A 432 -10.00 24.89 -25.80
N ALA A 433 -9.01 24.13 -25.33
CA ALA A 433 -7.62 24.59 -25.23
C ALA A 433 -6.92 24.74 -26.59
N HIS A 434 -7.49 24.21 -27.68
CA HIS A 434 -6.95 24.32 -29.04
C HIS A 434 -7.48 25.56 -29.81
N GLY A 435 -8.38 26.35 -29.22
CA GLY A 435 -8.77 27.67 -29.74
C GLY A 435 -9.81 27.71 -30.87
N SER A 436 -9.91 26.69 -31.73
CA SER A 436 -10.94 26.64 -32.78
C SER A 436 -12.35 26.48 -32.20
N MET A 437 -13.32 27.20 -32.78
CA MET A 437 -14.76 27.08 -32.46
C MET A 437 -15.53 26.25 -33.49
N ASP A 438 -14.85 25.68 -34.48
CA ASP A 438 -15.47 24.86 -35.50
C ASP A 438 -15.87 23.48 -34.96
N VAL A 439 -17.14 23.10 -35.16
CA VAL A 439 -17.69 21.86 -34.62
C VAL A 439 -17.02 20.60 -35.18
N TRP A 440 -16.49 20.64 -36.40
CA TRP A 440 -15.82 19.50 -37.01
C TRP A 440 -14.43 19.31 -36.43
N ILE A 441 -13.70 20.40 -36.15
CA ILE A 441 -12.44 20.36 -35.39
C ILE A 441 -12.68 19.82 -33.97
N TRP A 442 -13.79 20.21 -33.33
CA TRP A 442 -14.16 19.67 -32.03
C TRP A 442 -14.37 18.15 -32.05
N ILE A 443 -15.02 17.64 -33.09
CA ILE A 443 -15.23 16.19 -33.27
C ILE A 443 -13.89 15.49 -33.54
N ASP A 444 -13.06 16.08 -34.40
CA ASP A 444 -11.74 15.55 -34.77
C ASP A 444 -10.85 15.36 -33.53
N ILE A 445 -10.50 16.45 -32.85
CA ILE A 445 -9.64 16.45 -31.66
C ILE A 445 -10.33 15.73 -30.49
N GLY A 446 -11.64 15.92 -30.33
CA GLY A 446 -12.42 15.30 -29.28
C GLY A 446 -12.45 13.78 -29.37
N SER A 447 -12.41 13.22 -30.59
CA SER A 447 -12.38 11.76 -30.79
C SER A 447 -11.14 11.12 -30.18
N LEU A 448 -9.98 11.77 -30.29
CA LEU A 448 -8.72 11.34 -29.66
C LEU A 448 -8.83 11.39 -28.14
N ALA A 449 -9.38 12.48 -27.58
CA ALA A 449 -9.57 12.61 -26.14
C ALA A 449 -10.50 11.53 -25.55
N VAL A 450 -11.60 11.22 -26.24
CA VAL A 450 -12.53 10.15 -25.84
C VAL A 450 -11.85 8.79 -25.92
N ALA A 451 -11.13 8.49 -27.00
CA ALA A 451 -10.38 7.25 -27.17
C ALA A 451 -9.33 7.08 -26.06
N ALA A 452 -8.56 8.12 -25.75
CA ALA A 452 -7.54 8.12 -24.71
C ALA A 452 -8.14 7.84 -23.32
N CYS A 453 -9.26 8.50 -22.97
CA CYS A 453 -9.95 8.24 -21.70
C CYS A 453 -10.44 6.79 -21.60
N TRP A 454 -11.04 6.27 -22.67
CA TRP A 454 -11.53 4.89 -22.72
C TRP A 454 -10.41 3.87 -22.61
N LEU A 455 -9.28 4.12 -23.30
CA LEU A 455 -8.10 3.25 -23.21
C LEU A 455 -7.45 3.32 -21.83
N ALA A 456 -7.41 4.49 -21.19
CA ALA A 456 -6.92 4.62 -19.82
C ALA A 456 -7.77 3.81 -18.83
N TRP A 457 -9.09 3.83 -19.00
CA TRP A 457 -10.02 2.99 -18.23
C TRP A 457 -9.77 1.49 -18.42
N ARG A 458 -9.65 1.05 -19.68
CA ARG A 458 -9.58 -0.36 -20.03
C ARG A 458 -8.20 -0.98 -19.81
N THR A 459 -7.14 -0.21 -19.99
CA THR A 459 -5.75 -0.68 -19.84
C THR A 459 -5.13 -0.29 -18.50
N GLY A 460 -5.85 0.47 -17.68
CA GLY A 460 -5.41 0.87 -16.35
C GLY A 460 -4.29 1.91 -16.39
N GLY A 461 -4.18 2.73 -17.43
CA GLY A 461 -3.16 3.78 -17.50
C GLY A 461 -3.16 4.55 -18.83
N ILE A 462 -2.57 5.74 -18.81
CA ILE A 462 -2.60 6.68 -19.96
C ILE A 462 -1.59 6.34 -21.06
N GLU A 463 -0.81 5.27 -20.94
CA GLU A 463 0.24 4.94 -21.91
C GLU A 463 -0.30 4.78 -23.33
N ALA A 464 -1.49 4.19 -23.48
CA ALA A 464 -2.13 4.05 -24.78
C ALA A 464 -2.61 5.41 -25.35
N GLY A 465 -3.08 6.32 -24.48
CA GLY A 465 -3.43 7.69 -24.87
C GLY A 465 -2.21 8.50 -25.29
N ILE A 466 -1.12 8.41 -24.52
CA ILE A 466 0.18 8.99 -24.88
C ILE A 466 0.64 8.45 -26.23
N ALA A 467 0.59 7.14 -26.47
CA ALA A 467 0.99 6.56 -27.75
C ALA A 467 0.19 7.13 -28.93
N LEU A 468 -1.14 7.20 -28.81
CA LEU A 468 -2.00 7.78 -29.85
C LEU A 468 -1.64 9.23 -30.12
N HIS A 469 -1.51 10.03 -29.06
CA HIS A 469 -1.24 11.46 -29.18
C HIS A 469 0.15 11.75 -29.74
N VAL A 470 1.18 11.05 -29.26
CA VAL A 470 2.54 11.18 -29.77
C VAL A 470 2.63 10.79 -31.25
N VAL A 471 2.05 9.64 -31.63
CA VAL A 471 2.05 9.21 -33.03
C VAL A 471 1.29 10.19 -33.91
N ASN A 472 0.16 10.72 -33.43
CA ASN A 472 -0.61 11.72 -34.14
C ASN A 472 0.20 12.96 -34.46
N ASN A 473 0.76 13.59 -33.43
CA ASN A 473 1.44 14.87 -33.60
C ASN A 473 2.74 14.67 -34.38
N LEU A 474 3.50 13.61 -34.11
CA LEU A 474 4.70 13.32 -34.91
C LEU A 474 4.37 13.09 -36.39
N ALA A 475 3.34 12.32 -36.70
CA ALA A 475 3.00 11.99 -38.08
C ALA A 475 2.52 13.22 -38.85
N VAL A 476 1.62 14.03 -38.25
CA VAL A 476 1.09 15.25 -38.86
C VAL A 476 2.20 16.29 -39.03
N THR A 477 2.95 16.61 -37.97
CA THR A 477 4.03 17.60 -38.04
C THR A 477 5.17 17.17 -38.96
N PHE A 478 5.57 15.90 -38.98
CA PHE A 478 6.60 15.42 -39.92
C PHE A 478 6.13 15.52 -41.37
N ALA A 479 4.86 15.21 -41.65
CA ALA A 479 4.29 15.39 -42.97
C ALA A 479 4.33 16.86 -43.39
N GLY A 480 3.89 17.78 -42.51
CA GLY A 480 3.94 19.23 -42.75
C GLY A 480 5.36 19.77 -42.99
N ILE A 481 6.37 19.25 -42.28
CA ILE A 481 7.77 19.63 -42.50
C ILE A 481 8.32 19.09 -43.84
N LEU A 482 8.01 17.83 -44.18
CA LEU A 482 8.59 17.13 -45.34
C LEU A 482 7.88 17.41 -46.65
N LEU A 483 6.58 17.68 -46.60
CA LEU A 483 5.72 17.88 -47.77
C LEU A 483 5.21 19.33 -47.87
N GLY A 484 5.61 20.20 -46.94
CA GLY A 484 5.10 21.56 -46.80
C GLY A 484 3.72 21.60 -46.12
N GLY A 485 3.23 22.78 -45.77
CA GLY A 485 1.97 22.94 -44.99
C GLY A 485 2.15 22.76 -43.48
N LEU A 486 3.31 23.16 -42.94
CA LEU A 486 3.58 23.05 -41.49
C LEU A 486 2.62 23.92 -40.66
N GLU A 487 2.28 25.12 -41.13
CA GLU A 487 1.31 26.00 -40.44
C GLU A 487 -0.08 25.34 -40.36
N GLU A 488 -0.53 24.72 -41.45
CA GLU A 488 -1.81 23.99 -41.54
C GLU A 488 -1.87 22.73 -40.66
N SER A 489 -0.71 22.29 -40.13
CA SER A 489 -0.61 21.15 -39.20
C SER A 489 -0.98 21.52 -37.76
N TYR A 490 -1.10 22.81 -37.46
CA TYR A 490 -1.51 23.34 -36.15
C TYR A 490 -2.96 23.81 -36.19
N VAL A 491 -3.62 23.78 -35.04
CA VAL A 491 -5.00 24.25 -34.89
C VAL A 491 -4.97 25.57 -34.12
N ASP A 492 -5.62 26.57 -34.69
CA ASP A 492 -5.79 27.91 -34.14
C ASP A 492 -7.27 28.36 -34.19
N THR A 493 -7.51 29.64 -33.93
CA THR A 493 -8.86 30.23 -33.93
C THR A 493 -9.52 30.32 -35.31
N GLU A 494 -8.73 30.30 -36.39
CA GLU A 494 -9.22 30.41 -37.77
C GLU A 494 -9.36 29.05 -38.45
N THR A 495 -8.78 28.01 -37.86
CA THR A 495 -8.83 26.63 -38.37
C THR A 495 -10.26 26.11 -38.44
N THR A 496 -10.67 25.67 -39.63
CA THR A 496 -11.99 25.08 -39.91
C THR A 496 -11.86 23.62 -40.37
N GLY A 497 -12.86 22.81 -40.05
CA GLY A 497 -12.90 21.40 -40.43
C GLY A 497 -14.00 21.08 -41.42
N SER A 498 -14.15 19.79 -41.73
CA SER A 498 -15.24 19.29 -42.57
C SER A 498 -15.89 18.04 -41.97
N PRO A 499 -17.14 17.72 -42.33
CA PRO A 499 -17.75 16.45 -41.94
C PRO A 499 -16.93 15.23 -42.35
N VAL A 500 -16.23 15.32 -43.50
CA VAL A 500 -15.41 14.23 -44.04
C VAL A 500 -14.15 14.05 -43.20
N SER A 501 -13.42 15.12 -42.86
CA SER A 501 -12.21 15.02 -42.03
C SER A 501 -12.55 14.50 -40.64
N ALA A 502 -13.60 15.04 -40.01
CA ALA A 502 -14.09 14.57 -38.71
C ALA A 502 -14.48 13.08 -38.74
N ALA A 503 -15.18 12.62 -39.79
CA ALA A 503 -15.55 11.22 -39.94
C ALA A 503 -14.32 10.31 -40.11
N MET A 504 -13.33 10.74 -40.91
CA MET A 504 -12.08 9.99 -41.08
C MET A 504 -11.33 9.85 -39.75
N SER A 505 -11.23 10.93 -38.97
CA SER A 505 -10.62 10.93 -37.63
C SER A 505 -11.31 9.97 -36.66
N VAL A 506 -12.65 10.01 -36.59
CA VAL A 506 -13.43 9.10 -35.75
C VAL A 506 -13.21 7.64 -36.16
N VAL A 507 -13.14 7.35 -37.47
CA VAL A 507 -12.90 6.00 -37.98
C VAL A 507 -11.50 5.52 -37.59
N VAL A 508 -10.45 6.31 -37.81
CA VAL A 508 -9.08 5.91 -37.46
C VAL A 508 -8.91 5.76 -35.94
N MET A 509 -9.49 6.65 -35.13
CA MET A 509 -9.49 6.50 -33.66
C MET A 509 -10.20 5.23 -33.20
N THR A 510 -11.32 4.88 -33.84
CA THR A 510 -12.07 3.66 -33.52
C THR A 510 -11.25 2.41 -33.84
N ILE A 511 -10.61 2.38 -35.02
CA ILE A 511 -9.73 1.28 -35.43
C ILE A 511 -8.54 1.16 -34.48
N ALA A 512 -7.84 2.27 -34.20
CA ALA A 512 -6.69 2.29 -33.31
C ALA A 512 -7.05 1.80 -31.90
N THR A 513 -8.18 2.27 -31.35
CA THR A 513 -8.71 1.82 -30.06
C THR A 513 -9.00 0.32 -30.08
N ALA A 514 -9.65 -0.19 -31.12
CA ALA A 514 -9.97 -1.61 -31.24
C ALA A 514 -8.70 -2.49 -31.30
N LEU A 515 -7.69 -2.06 -32.07
CA LEU A 515 -6.40 -2.74 -32.19
C LEU A 515 -5.63 -2.74 -30.86
N ILE A 516 -5.55 -1.60 -30.17
CA ILE A 516 -4.90 -1.51 -28.86
C ILE A 516 -5.62 -2.40 -27.84
N LEU A 517 -6.95 -2.39 -27.79
CA LEU A 517 -7.72 -3.26 -26.89
C LEU A 517 -7.58 -4.74 -27.21
N TRP A 518 -7.42 -5.10 -28.49
CA TRP A 518 -7.09 -6.46 -28.89
C TRP A 518 -5.70 -6.86 -28.38
N LEU A 519 -4.69 -6.02 -28.57
CA LEU A 519 -3.33 -6.29 -28.11
C LEU A 519 -3.27 -6.35 -26.58
N ALA A 520 -3.93 -5.41 -25.89
CA ALA A 520 -3.99 -5.35 -24.43
C ALA A 520 -4.59 -6.63 -23.83
N ARG A 521 -5.64 -7.18 -24.46
CA ARG A 521 -6.23 -8.47 -24.03
C ARG A 521 -5.26 -9.64 -24.24
N ARG A 522 -4.58 -9.70 -25.39
CA ARG A 522 -3.56 -10.73 -25.65
C ARG A 522 -2.38 -10.68 -24.68
N ARG A 523 -2.06 -9.49 -24.18
CA ARG A 523 -0.98 -9.25 -23.20
C ARG A 523 -1.44 -9.34 -21.75
N GLY A 524 -2.72 -9.63 -21.49
CA GLY A 524 -3.27 -9.69 -20.12
C GLY A 524 -3.37 -8.34 -19.41
N ILE A 525 -3.26 -7.22 -20.12
CA ILE A 525 -3.31 -5.85 -19.56
C ILE A 525 -4.77 -5.39 -19.38
N ALA A 526 -5.63 -5.73 -20.35
CA ALA A 526 -7.05 -5.39 -20.31
C ALA A 526 -7.90 -6.64 -19.98
N PRO A 527 -8.93 -6.53 -19.12
CA PRO A 527 -9.83 -7.63 -18.83
C PRO A 527 -10.58 -8.14 -20.07
N ALA A 528 -10.99 -9.42 -20.01
CA ALA A 528 -11.79 -10.06 -21.07
C ALA A 528 -13.19 -9.46 -21.23
N GLY A 529 -13.79 -8.94 -20.15
CA GLY A 529 -15.09 -8.29 -20.16
C GLY A 529 -15.12 -6.99 -20.99
N ARG A 530 -16.29 -6.63 -21.54
CA ARG A 530 -16.44 -5.44 -22.41
C ARG A 530 -16.47 -4.11 -21.64
N THR A 531 -16.86 -4.13 -20.37
CA THR A 531 -17.05 -2.93 -19.53
C THR A 531 -16.17 -2.93 -18.27
N THR A 532 -15.52 -4.05 -17.97
CA THR A 532 -14.68 -4.21 -16.78
C THR A 532 -13.38 -3.39 -16.93
N PRO A 533 -13.07 -2.48 -15.99
CA PRO A 533 -11.80 -1.77 -15.97
C PRO A 533 -10.65 -2.67 -15.56
N SER A 534 -9.44 -2.33 -16.01
CA SER A 534 -8.21 -2.87 -15.42
C SER A 534 -7.98 -2.18 -14.06
N VAL A 535 -7.59 -2.95 -13.04
CA VAL A 535 -7.42 -2.48 -11.65
C VAL A 535 -6.04 -2.76 -11.06
N GLY A 536 -5.18 -3.47 -11.78
CA GLY A 536 -3.87 -3.94 -11.31
C GLY A 536 -3.39 -5.09 -12.17
#